data_AF-A0A7M1ZYB9-F1
#
_entry.id   AF-A0A7M1ZYB9-F1
#
_cell.length_a   1.000
_cell.length_b   1.000
_cell.length_c   1.000
_cell.angle_alpha   90.00
_cell.angle_beta   90.00
_cell.angle_gamma   90.00
#
_symmetry.space_group_name_H-M   'P 1'
#
loop_
_entity.id
_entity.type
_entity.pdbx_description
1 polymer ?
#
loop_
_entity_poly.entity_id
_entity_poly.type
_entity_poly.pdbx_seq_one_letter_code
_entity_poly.pdbx_strand_id
1 'polypeptide(L)'
;MSAIAAQEPRLNEEITVRECRLIGFDGEQMGIYVTAEAQRVADNQGLDLVEIAPNAEPPVCRIMDYGKFKYDQAIKAKQARKNQSKVETKEMKFRPKIDVGDYTTKKKHVMRFLEAGNKVKITIMFRGREMAHPELGLTILERLADDLKDEAVIENQPKMEGRNMHMLIAPLPAAAAAKKKKENEKKEEGNDHA
;
A
#
# COMPACT_ATOMS: atom_id res chain seq x y z
N MET A 1 9.62 18.94 6.34
CA MET A 1 9.24 17.63 6.91
C MET A 1 10.12 16.57 6.25
N SER A 2 11.39 16.48 6.66
CA SER A 2 12.33 15.49 6.10
C SER A 2 11.91 14.09 6.50
N ALA A 3 11.87 13.20 5.51
CA ALA A 3 11.74 11.77 5.73
C ALA A 3 12.84 11.32 6.72
N ILE A 4 12.43 10.77 7.85
CA ILE A 4 13.31 10.00 8.73
C ILE A 4 13.72 8.79 7.89
N ALA A 5 14.87 8.89 7.23
CA ALA A 5 15.56 7.73 6.70
C ALA A 5 15.64 6.72 7.87
N ALA A 6 15.18 5.50 7.63
CA ALA A 6 15.28 4.40 8.57
C ALA A 6 16.76 4.01 8.76
N GLN A 7 17.51 4.90 9.39
CA GLN A 7 18.86 4.65 9.86
C GLN A 7 18.71 3.70 11.04
N GLU A 8 19.42 2.57 10.99
CA GLU A 8 19.41 1.65 12.12
C GLU A 8 19.83 2.43 13.38
N PRO A 9 19.07 2.33 14.47
CA PRO A 9 19.39 3.05 15.70
C PRO A 9 20.75 2.58 16.22
N ARG A 10 21.54 3.52 16.75
CA ARG A 10 22.80 3.20 17.41
C ARG A 10 22.53 2.43 18.70
N LEU A 11 23.36 1.45 18.97
CA LEU A 11 23.21 0.53 20.10
C LEU A 11 24.42 0.57 21.01
N ASN A 12 24.18 0.53 22.31
CA ASN A 12 25.20 0.33 23.33
C ASN A 12 26.42 1.25 23.13
N GLU A 13 27.60 0.66 22.91
CA GLU A 13 28.88 1.37 22.72
C GLU A 13 28.94 2.25 21.47
N GLU A 14 28.03 2.08 20.50
CA GLU A 14 27.94 2.98 19.33
C GLU A 14 27.43 4.38 19.70
N ILE A 15 26.83 4.53 20.88
CA ILE A 15 26.32 5.79 21.40
C ILE A 15 27.47 6.60 22.01
N THR A 16 27.97 7.58 21.26
CA THR A 16 29.15 8.39 21.63
C THR A 16 28.83 9.72 22.33
N VAL A 17 27.55 10.01 22.56
CA VAL A 17 27.10 11.25 23.21
C VAL A 17 27.41 11.22 24.71
N ARG A 18 27.57 12.39 25.33
CA ARG A 18 27.94 12.51 26.75
C ARG A 18 26.77 12.24 27.70
N GLU A 19 25.60 12.77 27.34
CA GLU A 19 24.38 12.67 28.12
C GLU A 19 23.21 12.30 27.21
N CYS A 20 22.26 11.55 27.75
CA CYS A 20 21.05 11.15 27.06
C CYS A 20 19.85 11.19 28.00
N ARG A 21 18.67 11.40 27.43
CA ARG A 21 17.40 11.19 28.14
C ARG A 21 17.08 9.71 28.12
N LEU A 22 17.06 9.09 29.29
CA LEU A 22 16.88 7.66 29.48
C LEU A 22 15.40 7.31 29.73
N ILE A 23 14.93 6.30 29.00
CA ILE A 23 13.63 5.65 29.19
C ILE A 23 13.88 4.19 29.60
N GLY A 24 13.24 3.76 30.69
CA GLY A 24 13.29 2.38 31.16
C GLY A 24 12.60 1.38 30.23
N PHE A 25 12.78 0.08 30.50
CA PHE A 25 12.17 -1.01 29.72
C PHE A 25 10.64 -1.03 29.81
N ASP A 26 10.09 -0.64 30.95
CA ASP A 26 8.66 -0.50 31.22
C ASP A 26 8.06 0.80 30.64
N GLY A 27 8.89 1.69 30.10
CA GLY A 27 8.49 2.99 29.59
C GLY A 27 8.60 4.13 30.60
N GLU A 28 9.12 3.88 31.81
CA GLU A 28 9.37 4.91 32.81
C GLU A 28 10.37 5.96 32.30
N GLN A 29 10.06 7.25 32.53
CA GLN A 29 10.96 8.35 32.20
C GLN A 29 11.96 8.52 33.34
N MET A 30 13.16 7.95 33.21
CA MET A 30 14.19 8.02 34.24
C MET A 30 14.84 9.42 34.31
N GLY A 31 14.79 10.19 33.20
CA GLY A 31 15.31 11.56 33.14
C GLY A 31 16.60 11.65 32.34
N ILE A 32 17.48 12.60 32.66
CA ILE A 32 18.75 12.81 31.96
C ILE A 32 19.85 12.07 32.71
N TYR A 33 20.56 11.19 32.01
CA TYR A 33 21.66 10.39 32.52
C TYR A 33 22.92 10.61 31.69
N VAL A 34 24.08 10.38 32.30
CA VAL A 34 25.33 10.20 31.54
C VAL A 34 25.23 8.88 30.79
N THR A 35 25.64 8.85 29.51
CA THR A 35 25.52 7.66 28.66
C THR A 35 26.16 6.41 29.28
N ALA A 36 27.29 6.57 29.98
CA ALA A 36 27.96 5.48 30.68
C ALA A 36 27.12 4.90 31.84
N GLU A 37 26.34 5.74 32.54
CA GLU A 37 25.42 5.26 33.58
C GLU A 37 24.20 4.58 32.95
N ALA A 38 23.65 5.17 31.89
CA ALA A 38 22.56 4.57 31.13
C ALA A 38 22.94 3.17 30.59
N GLN A 39 24.17 3.02 30.08
CA GLN A 39 24.70 1.73 29.63
C GLN A 39 24.76 0.72 30.77
N ARG A 40 25.30 1.11 31.93
CA ARG A 40 25.34 0.22 33.11
C ARG A 40 23.96 -0.22 33.55
N VAL A 41 22.95 0.66 33.49
CA VAL A 41 21.57 0.30 33.83
C VAL A 41 21.02 -0.74 32.85
N ALA A 42 21.32 -0.61 31.55
CA ALA A 42 20.95 -1.59 30.54
C ALA A 42 21.67 -2.94 30.77
N ASP A 43 22.99 -2.91 31.00
CA ASP A 43 23.81 -4.10 31.25
C ASP A 43 23.36 -4.87 32.51
N ASN A 44 23.03 -4.16 33.60
CA ASN A 44 22.53 -4.75 34.84
C ASN A 44 21.18 -5.48 34.64
N GLN A 45 20.39 -5.05 33.66
CA GLN A 45 19.13 -5.68 33.30
C GLN A 45 19.29 -6.74 32.20
N GLY A 46 20.50 -6.91 31.64
CA GLY A 46 20.77 -7.78 30.50
C GLY A 46 20.04 -7.35 29.22
N LEU A 47 19.80 -6.05 29.06
CA LEU A 47 19.09 -5.43 27.93
C LEU A 47 20.03 -4.47 27.17
N ASP A 48 19.61 -4.03 25.98
CA ASP A 48 20.38 -3.09 25.18
C ASP A 48 19.95 -1.64 25.43
N LEU A 49 20.92 -0.73 25.40
CA LEU A 49 20.68 0.70 25.31
C LEU A 49 20.51 1.10 23.84
N VAL A 50 19.30 1.52 23.46
CA VAL A 50 18.96 1.85 22.06
C VAL A 50 18.68 3.34 21.92
N GLU A 51 19.39 4.01 21.00
CA GLU A 51 19.13 5.41 20.67
C GLU A 51 17.93 5.54 19.72
N ILE A 52 16.78 5.99 20.22
CA ILE A 52 15.54 6.12 19.42
C ILE A 52 15.47 7.47 18.70
N ALA A 53 15.93 8.54 19.36
CA ALA A 53 15.86 9.90 18.81
C ALA A 53 17.22 10.60 18.92
N PRO A 54 18.09 10.45 17.90
CA PRO A 54 19.41 11.09 17.88
C PRO A 54 19.33 12.62 17.72
N ASN A 55 18.25 13.12 17.12
CA ASN A 55 18.08 14.55 16.80
C ASN A 55 17.48 15.38 17.96
N ALA A 56 17.24 14.76 19.12
CA ALA A 56 16.73 15.47 20.29
C ALA A 56 17.87 16.05 21.13
N GLU A 57 17.61 17.15 21.84
CA GLU A 57 18.56 17.74 22.81
C GLU A 57 17.99 17.59 24.23
N PRO A 58 18.59 16.75 25.11
CA PRO A 58 19.56 15.69 24.82
C PRO A 58 18.95 14.48 24.06
N PRO A 59 19.77 13.65 23.36
CA PRO A 59 19.31 12.48 22.61
C PRO A 59 18.52 11.51 23.49
N VAL A 60 17.51 10.83 22.91
CA VAL A 60 16.65 9.93 23.69
C VAL A 60 17.07 8.48 23.49
N CYS A 61 17.48 7.85 24.59
CA CYS A 61 17.84 6.44 24.68
C CYS A 61 16.76 5.66 25.45
N ARG A 62 16.46 4.45 25.00
CA ARG A 62 15.55 3.53 25.69
C ARG A 62 16.24 2.20 25.92
N ILE A 63 16.05 1.65 27.11
CA ILE A 63 16.49 0.30 27.45
C ILE A 63 15.47 -0.68 26.87
N MET A 64 15.89 -1.57 25.96
CA MET A 64 15.04 -2.62 25.42
C MET A 64 15.83 -3.77 24.82
N ASP A 65 15.18 -4.91 24.61
CA ASP A 65 15.74 -5.99 23.80
C ASP A 65 15.60 -5.63 22.31
N TYR A 66 16.70 -5.22 21.68
CA TYR A 66 16.70 -4.80 20.29
C TYR A 66 16.45 -5.98 19.33
N GLY A 67 16.91 -7.18 19.68
CA GLY A 67 16.72 -8.38 18.87
C GLY A 67 15.24 -8.73 18.73
N LYS A 68 14.52 -8.77 19.86
CA LYS A 68 13.08 -8.99 19.89
C LYS A 68 12.32 -7.87 19.18
N PHE A 69 12.68 -6.61 19.41
CA PHE A 69 12.06 -5.47 18.74
C PHE A 69 12.21 -5.54 17.22
N LYS A 70 13.39 -5.88 16.70
CA LYS A 70 13.64 -6.04 15.25
C LYS A 70 12.79 -7.17 14.67
N TYR A 71 12.64 -8.28 15.40
CA TYR A 71 11.77 -9.38 15.00
C TYR A 71 10.30 -8.95 14.93
N ASP A 72 9.78 -8.32 15.99
CA ASP A 72 8.39 -7.87 16.07
C ASP A 72 8.08 -6.81 15.00
N GLN A 73 9.01 -5.87 14.78
CA GLN A 73 8.91 -4.88 13.71
C GLN A 73 8.89 -5.55 12.33
N ALA A 74 9.71 -6.57 12.10
CA ALA A 74 9.72 -7.32 10.85
C ALA A 74 8.43 -8.12 10.64
N ILE A 75 7.87 -8.74 11.69
CA ILE A 75 6.58 -9.43 11.63
C ILE A 75 5.46 -8.45 11.34
N LYS A 76 5.40 -7.32 12.05
CA LYS A 76 4.41 -6.26 11.85
C LYS A 76 4.51 -5.66 10.44
N ALA A 77 5.72 -5.41 9.95
CA ALA A 77 5.94 -4.94 8.59
C ALA A 77 5.50 -5.96 7.53
N LYS A 78 5.74 -7.27 7.75
CA LYS A 78 5.25 -8.34 6.89
C LYS A 78 3.73 -8.43 6.90
N GLN A 79 3.09 -8.34 8.07
CA GLN A 79 1.63 -8.32 8.21
C GLN A 79 1.02 -7.09 7.54
N ALA A 80 1.61 -5.91 7.73
CA ALA A 80 1.17 -4.67 7.08
C ALA A 80 1.29 -4.77 5.55
N ARG A 81 2.39 -5.32 5.02
CA ARG A 81 2.55 -5.58 3.58
C ARG A 81 1.55 -6.60 3.03
N LYS A 82 1.23 -7.65 3.80
CA LYS A 82 0.20 -8.64 3.40
C LYS A 82 -1.21 -8.05 3.43
N ASN A 83 -1.51 -7.19 4.40
CA ASN A 83 -2.82 -6.57 4.56
C ASN A 83 -3.02 -5.32 3.68
N GLN A 84 -1.94 -4.78 3.10
CA GLN A 84 -2.05 -3.74 2.10
C GLN A 84 -2.69 -4.33 0.84
N SER A 85 -3.98 -4.07 0.67
CA SER A 85 -4.72 -4.39 -0.55
C SER A 85 -4.06 -3.64 -1.72
N LYS A 86 -3.24 -4.35 -2.50
CA LYS A 86 -2.60 -3.79 -3.68
C LYS A 86 -3.69 -3.62 -4.73
N VAL A 87 -4.09 -2.38 -4.99
CA VAL A 87 -4.97 -2.06 -6.12
C VAL A 87 -4.16 -2.29 -7.38
N GLU A 88 -4.40 -3.42 -8.05
CA GLU A 88 -3.74 -3.74 -9.30
C GLU A 88 -4.50 -3.12 -10.48
N THR A 89 -3.76 -2.67 -11.48
CA THR A 89 -4.36 -2.29 -12.77
C THR A 89 -4.39 -3.52 -13.66
N LYS A 90 -5.58 -4.01 -13.99
CA LYS A 90 -5.80 -5.09 -14.96
C LYS A 90 -6.01 -4.50 -16.34
N GLU A 91 -5.42 -5.12 -17.35
CA GLU A 91 -5.59 -4.68 -18.74
C GLU A 91 -6.62 -5.56 -19.46
N MET A 92 -7.54 -4.93 -20.18
CA MET A 92 -8.51 -5.62 -21.03
C MET A 92 -8.41 -5.12 -22.46
N LYS A 93 -8.15 -6.04 -23.40
CA LYS A 93 -7.95 -5.70 -24.82
C LYS A 93 -9.20 -5.97 -25.64
N PHE A 94 -9.60 -4.99 -26.43
CA PHE A 94 -10.75 -5.03 -27.32
C PHE A 94 -10.30 -4.84 -28.78
N ARG A 95 -11.17 -5.25 -29.70
CA ARG A 95 -10.99 -5.03 -31.14
C ARG A 95 -12.07 -4.07 -31.65
N PRO A 96 -11.78 -3.23 -32.67
CA PRO A 96 -12.76 -2.32 -33.25
C PRO A 96 -14.00 -3.03 -33.83
N LYS A 97 -13.84 -4.26 -34.32
CA LYS A 97 -14.91 -5.12 -34.85
C LYS A 97 -15.23 -6.26 -33.89
N ILE A 98 -15.63 -5.93 -32.67
CA ILE A 98 -16.03 -6.92 -31.67
C ILE A 98 -17.46 -7.40 -31.93
N ASP A 99 -17.68 -8.71 -31.82
CA ASP A 99 -19.03 -9.29 -31.85
C ASP A 99 -19.77 -9.05 -30.53
N VAL A 100 -21.11 -9.03 -30.55
CA VAL A 100 -21.94 -8.82 -29.36
C VAL A 100 -21.69 -9.89 -28.28
N GLY A 101 -21.45 -11.15 -28.66
CA GLY A 101 -21.14 -12.23 -27.74
C GLY A 101 -19.78 -12.06 -27.04
N ASP A 102 -18.75 -11.63 -27.78
CA ASP A 102 -17.43 -11.33 -27.21
C ASP A 102 -17.48 -10.07 -26.32
N TYR A 103 -18.22 -9.04 -26.74
CA TYR A 103 -18.42 -7.81 -25.97
C TYR A 103 -19.03 -8.10 -24.59
N THR A 104 -20.12 -8.86 -24.54
CA THR A 104 -20.81 -9.19 -23.28
C THR A 104 -19.93 -10.01 -22.34
N THR A 105 -19.13 -10.94 -22.89
CA THR A 105 -18.16 -11.72 -22.11
C THR A 105 -17.10 -10.79 -21.53
N LYS A 106 -16.48 -9.94 -22.35
CA LYS A 106 -15.47 -8.98 -21.88
C LYS A 106 -16.02 -7.98 -20.86
N LYS A 107 -17.26 -7.50 -21.03
CA LYS A 107 -17.96 -6.65 -20.03
C LYS A 107 -18.04 -7.34 -18.67
N LYS A 108 -18.45 -8.62 -18.62
CA LYS A 108 -18.49 -9.40 -17.36
C LYS A 108 -17.11 -9.52 -16.71
N HIS A 109 -16.04 -9.69 -17.49
CA HIS A 109 -14.68 -9.70 -16.95
C HIS A 109 -14.28 -8.35 -16.37
N VAL A 110 -14.59 -7.25 -17.06
CA VAL A 110 -14.34 -5.89 -16.57
C VAL A 110 -15.09 -5.64 -15.25
N MET A 111 -16.37 -6.00 -15.20
CA MET A 111 -17.20 -5.91 -13.98
C MET A 111 -16.58 -6.72 -12.83
N ARG A 112 -16.16 -7.97 -13.07
CA ARG A 112 -15.47 -8.80 -12.07
C ARG A 112 -14.17 -8.15 -11.56
N PHE A 113 -13.41 -7.46 -12.41
CA PHE A 113 -12.20 -6.75 -11.98
C PHE A 113 -12.51 -5.51 -11.14
N LEU A 114 -13.53 -4.74 -11.52
CA LEU A 114 -14.01 -3.59 -10.75
C LEU A 114 -14.56 -4.01 -9.39
N GLU A 115 -15.38 -5.07 -9.36
CA GLU A 115 -15.87 -5.68 -8.13
C GLU A 115 -14.73 -6.16 -7.22
N ALA A 116 -13.61 -6.60 -7.79
CA ALA A 116 -12.42 -7.00 -7.04
C ALA A 116 -11.60 -5.80 -6.52
N GLY A 117 -12.06 -4.56 -6.77
CA GLY A 117 -11.37 -3.33 -6.34
C GLY A 117 -10.19 -2.96 -7.24
N ASN A 118 -10.02 -3.60 -8.39
CA ASN A 118 -8.94 -3.33 -9.33
C ASN A 118 -9.31 -2.23 -10.30
N LYS A 119 -8.31 -1.45 -10.71
CA LYS A 119 -8.46 -0.52 -11.84
C LYS A 119 -8.40 -1.31 -13.14
N VAL A 120 -9.15 -0.90 -14.15
CA VAL A 120 -9.16 -1.58 -15.44
C VAL A 120 -8.73 -0.63 -16.54
N LYS A 121 -7.61 -0.93 -17.20
CA LYS A 121 -7.16 -0.24 -18.41
C LYS A 121 -7.71 -0.98 -19.62
N ILE A 122 -8.68 -0.38 -20.28
CA ILE A 122 -9.29 -0.91 -21.48
C ILE A 122 -8.50 -0.39 -22.67
N THR A 123 -8.06 -1.28 -23.56
CA THR A 123 -7.25 -0.91 -24.73
C THR A 123 -7.86 -1.49 -26.00
N ILE A 124 -8.19 -0.63 -26.96
CA ILE A 124 -8.59 -1.00 -28.32
C ILE A 124 -7.37 -0.89 -29.21
N MET A 125 -7.00 -1.97 -29.87
CA MET A 125 -5.89 -1.97 -30.84
C MET A 125 -6.45 -1.81 -32.26
N PHE A 126 -6.02 -0.77 -32.96
CA PHE A 126 -6.38 -0.56 -34.37
C PHE A 126 -5.34 -1.23 -35.29
N ARG A 127 -5.80 -1.88 -36.36
CA ARG A 127 -4.90 -2.48 -37.36
C ARG A 127 -5.05 -1.84 -38.73
N GLY A 128 -3.91 -1.43 -39.30
CA GLY A 128 -3.82 -0.96 -40.70
C GLY A 128 -4.78 0.19 -41.01
N ARG A 129 -5.73 -0.05 -41.91
CA ARG A 129 -6.74 0.92 -42.38
C ARG A 129 -7.75 1.34 -41.30
N GLU A 130 -7.84 0.61 -40.19
CA GLU A 130 -8.76 0.93 -39.09
C GLU A 130 -8.33 2.18 -38.31
N MET A 131 -7.07 2.63 -38.45
CA MET A 131 -6.61 3.89 -37.84
C MET A 131 -7.32 5.13 -38.43
N ALA A 132 -7.94 5.00 -39.61
CA ALA A 132 -8.75 6.07 -40.21
C ALA A 132 -10.14 6.23 -39.56
N HIS A 133 -10.57 5.27 -38.74
CA HIS A 133 -11.88 5.28 -38.07
C HIS A 133 -11.74 5.12 -36.55
N PRO A 134 -11.13 6.10 -35.84
CA PRO A 134 -11.04 6.09 -34.39
C PRO A 134 -12.42 6.16 -33.72
N GLU A 135 -13.42 6.72 -34.42
CA GLU A 135 -14.81 6.82 -33.96
C GLU A 135 -15.41 5.47 -33.56
N LEU A 136 -15.08 4.40 -34.29
CA LEU A 136 -15.57 3.05 -33.96
C LEU A 136 -15.07 2.57 -32.60
N GLY A 137 -13.82 2.90 -32.25
CA GLY A 137 -13.28 2.58 -30.92
C GLY A 137 -13.89 3.46 -29.83
N LEU A 138 -14.08 4.74 -30.13
CA LEU A 138 -14.70 5.70 -29.21
C LEU A 138 -16.10 5.24 -28.80
N THR A 139 -16.95 4.91 -29.77
CA THR A 139 -18.33 4.45 -29.52
C THR A 139 -18.38 3.20 -28.65
N ILE A 140 -17.43 2.25 -28.83
CA ILE A 140 -17.35 1.05 -27.99
C ILE A 140 -16.97 1.40 -26.55
N LEU A 141 -16.02 2.33 -26.36
CA LEU A 141 -15.60 2.76 -25.02
C LEU A 141 -16.68 3.58 -24.32
N GLU A 142 -17.34 4.48 -25.04
CA GLU A 142 -18.47 5.27 -24.52
C GLU A 142 -19.63 4.35 -24.11
N ARG A 143 -20.01 3.41 -24.98
CA ARG A 143 -21.04 2.43 -24.65
C ARG A 143 -20.67 1.62 -23.41
N LEU A 144 -19.42 1.17 -23.30
CA LEU A 144 -18.95 0.41 -22.14
C LEU A 144 -18.90 1.28 -20.88
N ALA A 145 -18.54 2.55 -21.00
CA ALA A 145 -18.57 3.49 -19.89
C ALA A 145 -20.01 3.72 -19.41
N ASP A 146 -20.96 3.95 -20.32
CA ASP A 146 -22.38 4.09 -20.02
C ASP A 146 -22.94 2.87 -19.30
N ASP A 147 -22.62 1.68 -19.82
CA ASP A 147 -22.99 0.38 -19.26
C ASP A 147 -22.41 0.10 -17.86
N LEU A 148 -21.39 0.83 -17.43
CA LEU A 148 -20.68 0.67 -16.16
C LEU A 148 -20.75 1.91 -15.26
N LYS A 149 -21.57 2.92 -15.61
CA LYS A 149 -21.71 4.18 -14.84
C LYS A 149 -22.09 3.95 -13.37
N ASP A 150 -22.83 2.89 -13.09
CA ASP A 150 -23.31 2.58 -11.74
C ASP A 150 -22.26 1.90 -10.85
N GLU A 151 -21.16 1.40 -11.43
CA GLU A 151 -20.13 0.63 -10.70
C GLU A 151 -18.72 1.23 -10.82
N ALA A 152 -18.46 2.05 -11.83
CA ALA A 152 -17.15 2.58 -12.13
C ALA A 152 -17.16 4.09 -12.42
N VAL A 153 -16.02 4.72 -12.13
CA VAL A 153 -15.70 6.10 -12.48
C VAL A 153 -14.60 6.08 -13.55
N ILE A 154 -14.75 6.92 -14.57
CA ILE A 154 -13.72 7.12 -15.59
C ILE A 154 -12.63 8.00 -14.99
N GLU A 155 -11.43 7.44 -14.80
CA GLU A 155 -10.26 8.22 -14.38
C GLU A 155 -9.61 8.89 -15.59
N ASN A 156 -9.40 8.13 -16.67
CA ASN A 156 -8.86 8.66 -17.92
C ASN A 156 -9.85 8.43 -19.05
N GLN A 157 -10.32 9.54 -19.64
CA GLN A 157 -11.12 9.54 -20.85
C GLN A 157 -10.42 8.80 -22.01
N PRO A 158 -11.19 8.25 -22.98
CA PRO A 158 -10.64 7.62 -24.18
C PRO A 158 -9.60 8.51 -24.86
N LYS A 159 -8.34 8.05 -24.90
CA LYS A 159 -7.25 8.75 -25.59
C LYS A 159 -6.55 7.82 -26.57
N MET A 160 -6.21 8.37 -27.74
CA MET A 160 -5.37 7.71 -28.72
C MET A 160 -3.90 7.81 -28.30
N GLU A 161 -3.23 6.68 -28.25
CA GLU A 161 -1.81 6.54 -28.00
C GLU A 161 -1.20 5.62 -29.08
N GLY A 162 -0.67 6.27 -30.13
CA GLY A 162 -0.16 5.58 -31.31
C GLY A 162 -1.24 4.77 -32.04
N ARG A 163 -1.09 3.44 -32.05
CA ARG A 163 -2.01 2.51 -32.74
C ARG A 163 -3.13 1.99 -31.82
N ASN A 164 -3.16 2.45 -30.57
CA ASN A 164 -4.07 1.97 -29.56
C ASN A 164 -4.90 3.14 -29.01
N MET A 165 -6.17 2.90 -28.71
CA MET A 165 -6.96 3.80 -27.86
C MET A 165 -7.11 3.17 -26.50
N HIS A 166 -6.91 3.92 -25.43
CA HIS A 166 -7.08 3.41 -24.08
C HIS A 166 -8.00 4.29 -23.24
N MET A 167 -8.67 3.65 -22.29
CA MET A 167 -9.50 4.27 -21.27
C MET A 167 -9.16 3.61 -19.93
N LEU A 168 -9.07 4.40 -18.85
CA LEU A 168 -8.85 3.87 -17.51
C LEU A 168 -10.11 4.10 -16.68
N ILE A 169 -10.63 3.02 -16.11
CA ILE A 169 -11.76 3.06 -15.20
C ILE A 169 -11.36 2.51 -13.84
N ALA A 170 -11.90 3.12 -12.79
CA ALA A 170 -11.72 2.74 -11.41
C ALA A 170 -13.07 2.36 -10.79
N PRO A 171 -13.09 1.44 -9.81
CA PRO A 171 -14.33 1.10 -9.12
C PRO A 171 -14.81 2.27 -8.26
N LEU A 172 -16.12 2.41 -8.10
CA LEU A 172 -16.69 3.42 -7.22
C LEU A 172 -16.22 3.25 -5.76
N PRO A 173 -15.97 4.35 -5.04
CA PRO A 173 -15.53 4.30 -3.63
C PRO A 173 -16.49 3.51 -2.73
N ALA A 174 -17.80 3.56 -3.01
CA ALA A 174 -18.82 2.83 -2.25
C ALA A 174 -18.74 1.30 -2.44
N ALA A 175 -18.49 0.84 -3.67
CA ALA A 175 -18.31 -0.58 -3.96
C ALA A 175 -16.98 -1.12 -3.40
N ALA A 176 -15.91 -0.31 -3.46
CA ALA A 176 -14.62 -0.62 -2.85
C ALA A 176 -14.67 -0.62 -1.31
N ALA A 177 -15.46 0.29 -0.71
CA ALA A 177 -15.64 0.38 0.75
C ALA A 177 -16.52 -0.76 1.30
N ALA A 178 -17.57 -1.17 0.57
CA ALA A 178 -18.46 -2.26 0.98
C ALA A 178 -17.73 -3.61 1.09
N LYS A 179 -16.69 -3.85 0.27
CA LYS A 179 -15.84 -5.06 0.40
C LYS A 179 -14.71 -4.92 1.43
N LYS A 180 -14.13 -3.73 1.63
CA LYS A 180 -13.21 -3.49 2.77
C LYS A 180 -13.87 -3.85 4.12
N LYS A 181 -15.17 -3.60 4.28
CA LYS A 181 -15.94 -4.05 5.46
C LYS A 181 -16.08 -5.58 5.52
N LYS A 182 -16.55 -6.23 4.44
CA LYS A 182 -16.75 -7.69 4.40
C LYS A 182 -15.46 -8.52 4.53
N GLU A 183 -14.33 -8.00 4.06
CA GLU A 183 -13.03 -8.67 4.16
C GLU A 183 -12.37 -8.48 5.54
N ASN A 184 -12.66 -7.37 6.23
CA ASN A 184 -12.28 -7.20 7.64
C ASN A 184 -13.12 -8.09 8.57
N GLU A 185 -14.44 -8.18 8.37
CA GLU A 185 -15.32 -9.03 9.20
C GLU A 185 -14.93 -10.51 9.13
N LYS A 186 -14.58 -11.02 7.93
CA LYS A 186 -14.09 -12.42 7.78
C LYS A 186 -12.72 -12.70 8.38
N LYS A 187 -11.90 -11.67 8.62
CA LYS A 187 -10.59 -11.82 9.26
C LYS A 187 -10.70 -11.80 10.79
N GLU A 188 -11.72 -11.15 11.35
CA GLU A 188 -11.97 -11.13 12.79
C GLU A 188 -12.55 -12.47 13.29
N GLU A 189 -13.48 -13.10 12.56
CA GLU A 189 -14.05 -14.41 12.94
C GLU A 189 -13.06 -15.59 12.89
N GLY A 190 -11.93 -15.45 12.20
CA GLY A 190 -10.92 -16.50 12.07
C GLY A 190 -9.83 -16.51 13.16
N ASN A 191 -9.80 -15.50 14.04
CA ASN A 191 -8.74 -15.34 15.04
C ASN A 191 -9.13 -15.78 16.46
N ASP A 192 -10.37 -16.24 16.67
CA ASP A 192 -10.87 -16.70 17.98
C ASP A 192 -10.76 -18.23 18.20
N HIS A 193 -10.24 -18.99 17.25
CA HIS A 193 -10.08 -20.47 17.35
C HIS A 193 -8.65 -20.95 17.00
N ALA A 194 -7.63 -20.39 17.67
CA ALA A 194 -6.28 -20.97 17.69
C ALA A 194 -5.64 -20.82 19.08
#